data_AF-A0A927BIK7-F1
#
_entry.id   AF-A0A927BIK7-F1
#
_cell.length_a   1.000
_cell.length_b   1.000
_cell.length_c   1.000
_cell.angle_alpha   90.00
_cell.angle_beta   90.00
_cell.angle_gamma   90.00
#
_symmetry.space_group_name_H-M   'P 1'
#
loop_
_entity.id
_entity.type
_entity.pdbx_description
1 polymer ?
#
loop_
_entity_poly.entity_id
_entity_poly.type
_entity_poly.pdbx_seq_one_letter_code
_entity_poly.pdbx_strand_id
1 'polypeptide(L)'
;MAAALVSCTQASSGGGPGADVPGTSAEPAADRARGAESAGDANRAGREAPTGEDTAVPSPEPALVRDAFATLQATLGETCTPGAGDCAYFLGRVTQELTELDESMRADSKGPGHFAKPLADMKALFATLGEDRTEAHLEKHFSAIVGTRDGINTWMQDHPDDYR
;
A
#
# COMPACT_ATOMS: atom_id res chain seq x y z
N MET A 1 0.64 -38.82 -38.58
CA MET A 1 0.26 -39.85 -37.60
C MET A 1 0.88 -39.50 -36.26
N ALA A 2 0.06 -39.59 -35.21
CA ALA A 2 0.35 -39.54 -33.77
C ALA A 2 0.80 -38.19 -33.15
N ALA A 3 -0.15 -37.60 -32.42
CA ALA A 3 0.01 -36.58 -31.40
C ALA A 3 0.22 -37.22 -30.01
N ALA A 4 0.75 -36.45 -29.04
CA ALA A 4 0.48 -36.67 -27.62
C ALA A 4 0.65 -35.35 -26.83
N LEU A 5 -0.47 -34.80 -26.34
CA LEU A 5 -0.55 -33.77 -25.31
C LEU A 5 -0.62 -34.47 -23.95
N VAL A 6 0.11 -33.99 -22.93
CA VAL A 6 -0.08 -34.42 -21.55
C VAL A 6 -0.53 -33.23 -20.70
N SER A 7 -1.80 -33.27 -20.28
CA SER A 7 -2.40 -32.39 -19.28
C SER A 7 -2.47 -33.15 -17.96
N CYS A 8 -2.05 -32.53 -16.86
CA CYS A 8 -2.30 -33.04 -15.50
C CYS A 8 -3.35 -32.15 -14.82
N THR A 9 -4.62 -32.52 -15.00
CA THR A 9 -5.73 -32.11 -14.13
C THR A 9 -5.86 -33.12 -12.98
N GLN A 10 -5.87 -32.66 -11.73
CA GLN A 10 -6.43 -33.43 -10.61
C GLN A 10 -7.57 -32.65 -9.99
N ALA A 11 -8.76 -33.25 -10.03
CA ALA A 11 -10.00 -32.76 -9.43
C ALA A 11 -10.48 -33.75 -8.36
N SER A 12 -10.68 -33.19 -7.17
CA SER A 12 -11.79 -33.33 -6.22
C SER A 12 -12.29 -34.70 -5.73
N SER A 13 -12.52 -34.75 -4.41
CA SER A 13 -13.71 -35.32 -3.72
C SER A 13 -13.64 -34.84 -2.27
N GLY A 14 -14.67 -34.41 -1.53
CA GLY A 14 -16.12 -34.31 -1.67
C GLY A 14 -16.65 -33.87 -0.28
N GLY A 15 -17.61 -32.95 -0.19
CA GLY A 15 -18.97 -33.25 0.30
C GLY A 15 -19.25 -32.84 1.77
N GLY A 16 -20.09 -31.81 1.99
CA GLY A 16 -20.73 -31.50 3.30
C GLY A 16 -21.93 -32.43 3.59
N PRO A 17 -22.97 -32.08 4.39
CA PRO A 17 -23.26 -30.88 5.21
C PRO A 17 -23.69 -31.22 6.68
N GLY A 18 -23.99 -30.22 7.53
CA GLY A 18 -24.73 -30.48 8.79
C GLY A 18 -24.77 -29.30 9.77
N ALA A 19 -25.98 -28.87 10.12
CA ALA A 19 -26.31 -27.80 11.06
C ALA A 19 -26.65 -28.32 12.48
N ASP A 20 -26.72 -27.36 13.42
CA ASP A 20 -27.43 -27.33 14.72
C ASP A 20 -26.78 -27.85 16.03
N VAL A 21 -26.82 -26.94 17.03
CA VAL A 21 -26.48 -27.00 18.48
C VAL A 21 -27.66 -27.62 19.28
N PRO A 22 -27.62 -28.00 20.61
CA PRO A 22 -27.11 -27.21 21.76
C PRO A 22 -26.56 -27.95 23.03
N GLY A 23 -25.88 -27.18 23.90
CA GLY A 23 -26.13 -27.07 25.36
C GLY A 23 -25.76 -28.21 26.34
N THR A 24 -24.90 -27.90 27.32
CA THR A 24 -25.13 -28.30 28.73
C THR A 24 -24.24 -27.49 29.71
N SER A 25 -24.90 -26.89 30.68
CA SER A 25 -24.44 -26.09 31.82
C SER A 25 -23.54 -26.85 32.81
N ALA A 26 -22.72 -26.11 33.58
CA ALA A 26 -22.77 -26.11 35.04
C ALA A 26 -21.75 -25.11 35.64
N GLU A 27 -22.26 -24.05 36.29
CA GLU A 27 -21.57 -23.40 37.42
C GLU A 27 -22.04 -24.09 38.72
N PRO A 28 -21.22 -24.05 39.80
CA PRO A 28 -21.64 -23.18 40.91
C PRO A 28 -20.50 -22.42 41.62
N ALA A 29 -20.93 -21.36 42.30
CA ALA A 29 -20.17 -20.41 43.10
C ALA A 29 -19.77 -20.89 44.51
N ALA A 30 -18.72 -20.28 45.09
CA ALA A 30 -18.58 -19.84 46.51
C ALA A 30 -17.09 -19.53 46.80
N ASP A 31 -16.71 -18.27 47.07
CA ASP A 31 -16.65 -17.64 48.42
C ASP A 31 -15.33 -17.89 49.16
N ARG A 32 -14.39 -16.91 49.18
CA ARG A 32 -14.04 -16.12 50.38
C ARG A 32 -12.82 -15.22 50.23
N ALA A 33 -13.01 -14.05 50.83
CA ALA A 33 -12.14 -12.89 51.01
C ALA A 33 -10.88 -13.11 51.88
N ARG A 34 -9.85 -12.27 51.63
CA ARG A 34 -9.14 -11.38 52.58
C ARG A 34 -8.03 -10.64 51.81
N GLY A 35 -7.81 -9.32 51.86
CA GLY A 35 -8.29 -8.23 52.69
C GLY A 35 -7.09 -7.35 53.04
N ALA A 36 -7.11 -6.06 52.67
CA ALA A 36 -6.42 -4.95 53.36
C ALA A 36 -6.76 -3.59 52.71
N GLU A 37 -7.43 -2.76 53.49
CA GLU A 37 -7.72 -1.32 53.32
C GLU A 37 -6.39 -0.52 53.53
N SER A 38 -6.20 0.77 53.25
CA SER A 38 -7.07 1.95 53.23
C SER A 38 -6.26 3.18 52.79
N ALA A 39 -6.98 4.30 52.60
CA ALA A 39 -6.59 5.71 52.75
C ALA A 39 -6.35 6.56 51.49
N GLY A 40 -7.11 7.66 51.39
CA GLY A 40 -6.58 8.90 50.82
C GLY A 40 -7.53 9.76 49.99
N ASP A 41 -8.45 10.47 50.66
CA ASP A 41 -8.88 11.84 50.39
C ASP A 41 -9.23 12.31 48.96
N ALA A 42 -10.53 12.54 48.75
CA ALA A 42 -11.07 13.38 47.70
C ALA A 42 -11.07 14.85 48.11
N ASN A 43 -10.17 15.68 47.57
CA ASN A 43 -10.46 17.05 47.11
C ASN A 43 -9.19 17.74 46.53
N ARG A 44 -9.08 17.88 45.21
CA ARG A 44 -8.59 19.15 44.62
C ARG A 44 -8.95 19.28 43.16
N ALA A 45 -9.74 20.30 42.87
CA ALA A 45 -9.95 20.83 41.54
C ALA A 45 -8.61 21.24 40.90
N GLY A 46 -8.32 20.67 39.73
CA GLY A 46 -7.32 21.13 38.78
C GLY A 46 -7.96 21.07 37.41
N ARG A 47 -8.48 22.22 36.97
CA ARG A 47 -8.96 22.41 35.60
C ARG A 47 -7.73 22.46 34.70
N GLU A 48 -7.28 21.31 34.23
CA GLU A 48 -6.36 21.24 33.10
C GLU A 48 -7.20 21.30 31.82
N ALA A 49 -6.98 22.36 31.05
CA ALA A 49 -7.52 22.50 29.72
C ALA A 49 -7.08 21.27 28.90
N PRO A 50 -7.94 20.70 28.03
CA PRO A 50 -7.44 19.75 27.05
C PRO A 50 -6.49 20.54 26.15
N THR A 51 -5.19 20.36 26.35
CA THR A 51 -4.22 20.58 25.29
C THR A 51 -4.68 19.67 24.17
N GLY A 52 -5.19 20.27 23.09
CA GLY A 52 -5.45 19.53 21.87
C GLY A 52 -4.14 18.88 21.47
N GLU A 53 -4.03 17.59 21.76
CA GLU A 53 -3.13 16.71 21.04
C GLU A 53 -3.65 16.74 19.61
N ASP A 54 -3.05 17.61 18.83
CA ASP A 54 -3.09 17.59 17.38
C ASP A 54 -2.72 16.17 17.00
N THR A 55 -3.76 15.35 16.76
CA THR A 55 -3.64 13.97 16.34
C THR A 55 -3.31 14.02 14.86
N ALA A 56 -2.19 14.65 14.52
CA ALA A 56 -1.55 14.49 13.24
C ALA A 56 -1.19 13.01 13.18
N VAL A 57 -1.99 12.25 12.42
CA VAL A 57 -1.62 10.90 12.03
C VAL A 57 -0.22 11.03 11.44
N PRO A 58 0.81 10.38 12.01
CA PRO A 58 2.14 10.46 11.45
C PRO A 58 2.04 10.03 9.99
N SER A 59 2.51 10.88 9.08
CA SER A 59 2.66 10.44 7.69
C SER A 59 3.55 9.20 7.72
N PRO A 60 3.15 8.11 7.04
CA PRO A 60 3.96 6.92 7.00
C PRO A 60 5.36 7.30 6.53
N GLU A 61 6.40 6.76 7.18
CA GLU A 61 7.75 6.87 6.64
C GLU A 61 7.74 6.33 5.21
N PRO A 62 8.48 6.94 4.27
CA PRO A 62 8.57 6.42 2.91
C PRO A 62 8.95 4.95 2.93
N ALA A 63 8.27 4.14 2.10
CA ALA A 63 8.61 2.73 1.97
C ALA A 63 10.09 2.59 1.56
N LEU A 64 10.70 1.44 1.84
CA LEU A 64 12.00 1.14 1.25
C LEU A 64 11.87 1.22 -0.28
N VAL A 65 12.90 1.73 -0.99
CA VAL A 65 12.89 1.86 -2.46
C VAL A 65 12.49 0.54 -3.14
N ARG A 66 12.94 -0.59 -2.57
CA ARG A 66 12.55 -1.93 -3.01
C ARG A 66 11.04 -2.14 -3.05
N ASP A 67 10.35 -1.74 -1.98
CA ASP A 67 8.94 -2.05 -1.76
C ASP A 67 8.08 -1.09 -2.61
N ALA A 68 8.42 0.19 -2.66
CA ALA A 68 7.79 1.16 -3.57
C ALA A 68 8.01 0.79 -5.05
N PHE A 69 9.19 0.26 -5.39
CA PHE A 69 9.42 -0.24 -6.74
C PHE A 69 8.54 -1.45 -7.03
N ALA A 70 8.39 -2.39 -6.08
CA ALA A 70 7.54 -3.56 -6.26
C ALA A 70 6.07 -3.21 -6.53
N THR A 71 5.53 -2.17 -5.90
CA THR A 71 4.16 -1.71 -6.17
C THR A 71 4.03 -1.05 -7.54
N LEU A 72 5.02 -0.26 -7.97
CA LEU A 72 5.10 0.23 -9.36
C LEU A 72 5.12 -0.93 -10.37
N GLN A 73 5.90 -1.98 -10.07
CA GLN A 73 5.98 -3.16 -10.94
C GLN A 73 4.65 -3.90 -11.09
N ALA A 74 3.79 -3.86 -10.07
CA ALA A 74 2.46 -4.46 -10.16
C ALA A 74 1.59 -3.84 -11.26
N THR A 75 1.95 -2.66 -11.76
CA THR A 75 1.22 -1.97 -12.84
C THR A 75 1.75 -2.26 -14.26
N LEU A 76 2.94 -2.86 -14.42
CA LEU A 76 3.61 -2.99 -15.74
C LEU A 76 2.87 -3.87 -16.76
N GLY A 77 2.08 -4.83 -16.28
CA GLY A 77 1.22 -5.67 -17.13
C GLY A 77 -0.15 -5.05 -17.42
N GLU A 78 -0.45 -3.92 -16.79
CA GLU A 78 -1.71 -3.21 -16.93
C GLU A 78 -1.57 -2.07 -17.96
N THR A 79 -2.65 -1.80 -18.69
CA THR A 79 -2.83 -0.66 -19.59
C THR A 79 -4.32 -0.34 -19.66
N CYS A 80 -4.66 0.81 -20.23
CA CYS A 80 -6.04 1.17 -20.55
C CYS A 80 -6.16 1.80 -21.94
N THR A 81 -7.39 1.98 -22.40
CA THR A 81 -7.70 2.79 -23.59
C THR A 81 -8.27 4.14 -23.12
N PRO A 82 -7.69 5.29 -23.50
CA PRO A 82 -8.26 6.60 -23.17
C PRO A 82 -9.73 6.74 -23.56
N GLY A 83 -10.53 7.32 -22.68
CA GLY A 83 -11.99 7.43 -22.79
C GLY A 83 -12.75 6.20 -22.30
N ALA A 84 -12.06 5.14 -21.86
CA ALA A 84 -12.66 4.01 -21.15
C ALA A 84 -12.63 4.28 -19.64
N GLY A 85 -13.72 3.95 -18.92
CA GLY A 85 -13.88 4.31 -17.51
C GLY A 85 -12.87 3.68 -16.55
N ASP A 86 -12.16 2.63 -16.95
CA ASP A 86 -11.06 2.01 -16.20
C ASP A 86 -9.72 2.77 -16.35
N CYS A 87 -9.62 3.65 -17.34
CA CYS A 87 -8.36 4.33 -17.67
C CYS A 87 -7.96 5.38 -16.64
N ALA A 88 -8.93 6.12 -16.11
CA ALA A 88 -8.71 7.04 -14.99
C ALA A 88 -8.09 6.33 -13.78
N TYR A 89 -8.62 5.15 -13.44
CA TYR A 89 -8.14 4.37 -12.30
C TYR A 89 -6.71 3.90 -12.53
N PHE A 90 -6.43 3.30 -13.69
CA PHE A 90 -5.08 2.83 -14.03
C PHE A 90 -4.06 3.97 -14.01
N LEU A 91 -4.35 5.10 -14.67
CA LEU A 91 -3.42 6.23 -14.74
C LEU A 91 -3.22 6.90 -13.37
N GLY A 92 -4.28 7.01 -12.57
CA GLY A 92 -4.21 7.47 -11.20
C GLY A 92 -3.28 6.59 -10.36
N ARG A 93 -3.45 5.26 -10.46
CA ARG A 93 -2.59 4.28 -9.77
C ARG A 93 -1.13 4.41 -10.20
N VAL A 94 -0.81 4.41 -11.50
CA VAL A 94 0.58 4.56 -11.96
C VAL A 94 1.21 5.86 -11.45
N THR A 95 0.46 6.97 -11.46
CA THR A 95 0.97 8.26 -10.97
C THR A 95 1.23 8.24 -9.46
N GLN A 96 0.39 7.55 -8.69
CA GLN A 96 0.60 7.34 -7.26
C GLN A 96 1.87 6.52 -7.00
N GLU A 97 2.03 5.37 -7.65
CA GLU A 97 3.20 4.51 -7.44
C GLU A 97 4.51 5.22 -7.83
N LEU A 98 4.49 6.05 -8.88
CA LEU A 98 5.63 6.89 -9.25
C LEU A 98 5.93 7.95 -8.18
N THR A 99 4.90 8.49 -7.51
CA THR A 99 5.09 9.47 -6.43
C THR A 99 5.73 8.80 -5.22
N GLU A 100 5.21 7.65 -4.79
CA GLU A 100 5.75 6.89 -3.67
C GLU A 100 7.20 6.46 -3.94
N LEU A 101 7.53 6.05 -5.18
CA LEU A 101 8.89 5.72 -5.56
C LEU A 101 9.85 6.93 -5.53
N ASP A 102 9.42 8.10 -6.02
CA ASP A 102 10.21 9.35 -5.94
C ASP A 102 10.54 9.71 -4.49
N GLU A 103 9.54 9.63 -3.60
CA GLU A 103 9.71 9.90 -2.18
C GLU A 103 10.68 8.92 -1.51
N SER A 104 10.50 7.62 -1.75
CA SER A 104 11.40 6.58 -1.26
C SER A 104 12.84 6.78 -1.74
N MET A 105 13.05 7.08 -3.02
CA MET A 105 14.39 7.30 -3.59
C MET A 105 15.09 8.55 -3.02
N ARG A 106 14.33 9.60 -2.68
CA ARG A 106 14.89 10.79 -2.04
C ARG A 106 15.25 10.55 -0.58
N ALA A 107 14.47 9.73 0.12
CA ALA A 107 14.66 9.40 1.52
C ALA A 107 15.72 8.31 1.76
N ASP A 108 16.12 7.58 0.72
CA ASP A 108 17.09 6.50 0.83
C ASP A 108 18.44 6.97 1.39
N SER A 109 19.05 6.13 2.23
CA SER A 109 20.34 6.38 2.88
C SER A 109 21.52 6.60 1.91
N LYS A 110 21.46 6.06 0.69
CA LYS A 110 22.44 6.29 -0.38
C LYS A 110 22.32 7.69 -1.00
N GLY A 111 21.18 8.35 -0.76
CA GLY A 111 20.88 9.71 -1.18
C GLY A 111 20.39 9.84 -2.63
N PRO A 112 19.81 10.99 -2.99
CA PRO A 112 19.16 11.19 -4.30
C PRO A 112 20.13 11.17 -5.49
N GLY A 113 21.44 11.34 -5.25
CA GLY A 113 22.45 11.21 -6.29
C GLY A 113 22.56 9.79 -6.85
N HIS A 114 22.20 8.79 -6.04
CA HIS A 114 22.20 7.38 -6.46
C HIS A 114 21.10 7.10 -7.50
N PHE A 115 19.93 7.70 -7.33
CA PHE A 115 18.77 7.55 -8.22
C PHE A 115 18.60 8.75 -9.18
N ALA A 116 19.71 9.38 -9.59
CA ALA A 116 19.66 10.66 -10.29
C ALA A 116 18.79 10.64 -11.56
N LYS A 117 18.86 9.54 -12.34
CA LYS A 117 18.05 9.40 -13.56
C LYS A 117 16.56 9.18 -13.27
N PRO A 118 16.13 8.17 -12.48
CA PRO A 118 14.72 8.01 -12.12
C PRO A 118 14.09 9.28 -11.53
N LEU A 119 14.78 9.94 -10.60
CA LEU A 119 14.29 11.18 -9.98
C LEU A 119 14.16 12.34 -10.98
N ALA A 120 15.04 12.42 -11.98
CA ALA A 120 14.93 13.42 -13.03
C ALA A 120 13.75 13.14 -13.96
N ASP A 121 13.52 11.88 -14.34
CA ASP A 121 12.41 11.47 -15.19
C ASP A 121 11.06 11.73 -14.49
N MET A 122 10.92 11.33 -13.21
CA MET A 122 9.70 11.59 -12.42
C MET A 122 9.45 13.08 -12.21
N LYS A 123 10.50 13.87 -11.94
CA LYS A 123 10.37 15.34 -11.85
C LYS A 123 9.86 15.95 -13.15
N ALA A 124 10.34 15.49 -14.30
CA ALA A 124 9.88 15.99 -15.61
C ALA A 124 8.41 15.62 -15.86
N LEU A 125 8.00 14.40 -15.49
CA LEU A 125 6.60 13.97 -15.53
C LEU A 125 5.73 14.85 -14.63
N PHE A 126 6.07 15.01 -13.36
CA PHE A 126 5.26 15.78 -12.41
C PHE A 126 5.18 17.27 -12.77
N ALA A 127 6.23 17.84 -13.36
CA ALA A 127 6.18 19.19 -13.91
C ALA A 127 5.21 19.30 -15.11
N THR A 128 5.07 18.23 -15.90
CA THR A 128 4.13 18.16 -17.02
C THR A 128 2.69 18.03 -16.54
N LEU A 129 2.45 17.22 -15.50
CA LEU A 129 1.12 16.98 -14.94
C LEU A 129 0.62 18.12 -14.03
N GLY A 130 1.53 18.84 -13.37
CA GLY A 130 1.17 19.82 -12.34
C GLY A 130 0.38 19.16 -11.20
N GLU A 131 -0.64 19.85 -10.69
CA GLU A 131 -1.52 19.37 -9.60
C GLU A 131 -2.84 18.76 -10.10
N ASP A 132 -3.12 18.85 -11.41
CA ASP A 132 -4.37 18.35 -11.99
C ASP A 132 -4.33 16.82 -12.07
N ARG A 133 -5.29 16.18 -11.40
CA ARG A 133 -5.46 14.71 -11.36
C ARG A 133 -6.81 14.28 -11.93
N THR A 134 -7.46 15.14 -12.69
CA THR A 134 -8.70 14.78 -13.39
C THR A 134 -8.43 13.75 -14.47
N GLU A 135 -9.42 12.89 -14.75
CA GLU A 135 -9.34 11.86 -15.79
C GLU A 135 -8.87 12.42 -17.14
N ALA A 136 -9.56 13.46 -17.64
CA ALA A 136 -9.22 14.08 -18.91
C ALA A 136 -7.77 14.59 -18.97
N HIS A 137 -7.23 15.06 -17.84
CA HIS A 137 -5.85 15.51 -17.76
C HIS A 137 -4.88 14.32 -17.81
N LEU A 138 -5.09 13.30 -16.99
CA LEU A 138 -4.22 12.13 -16.95
C LEU A 138 -4.22 11.39 -18.29
N GLU A 139 -5.39 11.20 -18.91
CA GLU A 139 -5.51 10.56 -20.22
C GLU A 139 -4.79 11.34 -21.33
N LYS A 140 -4.89 12.66 -21.33
CA LYS A 140 -4.13 13.52 -22.25
C LYS A 140 -2.62 13.28 -22.12
N HIS A 141 -2.14 12.92 -20.93
CA HIS A 141 -0.74 12.65 -20.63
C HIS A 141 -0.41 11.15 -20.52
N PHE A 142 -1.28 10.26 -21.00
CA PHE A 142 -1.13 8.80 -20.94
C PHE A 142 0.27 8.31 -21.33
N SER A 143 0.76 8.72 -22.50
CA SER A 143 2.06 8.26 -23.00
C SER A 143 3.24 8.72 -22.14
N ALA A 144 3.14 9.91 -21.52
CA ALA A 144 4.18 10.40 -20.61
C ALA A 144 4.19 9.61 -19.30
N ILE A 145 3.01 9.32 -18.74
CA ILE A 145 2.85 8.55 -17.49
C ILE A 145 3.37 7.12 -17.70
N VAL A 146 2.85 6.41 -18.70
CA VAL A 146 3.23 5.02 -19.00
C VAL A 146 4.69 4.92 -19.44
N GLY A 147 5.16 5.84 -20.28
CA GLY A 147 6.56 5.85 -20.72
C GLY A 147 7.55 6.08 -19.58
N THR A 148 7.20 6.94 -18.61
CA THR A 148 8.02 7.17 -17.41
C THR A 148 8.07 5.92 -16.53
N ARG A 149 6.92 5.29 -16.26
CA ARG A 149 6.85 4.02 -15.54
C ARG A 149 7.76 2.96 -16.17
N ASP A 150 7.61 2.75 -17.48
CA ASP A 150 8.34 1.70 -18.19
C ASP A 150 9.84 2.01 -18.22
N GLY A 151 10.22 3.27 -18.47
CA GLY A 151 11.61 3.71 -18.47
C GLY A 151 12.29 3.56 -17.11
N ILE A 152 11.59 3.89 -16.01
CA ILE A 152 12.09 3.68 -14.65
C ILE A 152 12.22 2.20 -14.36
N ASN A 153 11.24 1.36 -14.72
CA ASN A 153 11.37 -0.08 -14.56
C ASN A 153 12.60 -0.62 -15.30
N THR A 154 12.82 -0.25 -16.56
CA THR A 154 14.03 -0.66 -17.29
C THR A 154 15.30 -0.22 -16.56
N TRP A 155 15.39 1.05 -16.14
CA TRP A 155 16.56 1.54 -15.44
C TRP A 155 16.81 0.78 -14.14
N MET A 156 15.78 0.59 -13.32
CA MET A 156 15.89 -0.15 -12.07
C MET A 156 16.32 -1.59 -12.32
N GLN A 157 15.76 -2.28 -13.32
CA GLN A 157 16.16 -3.65 -13.64
C GLN A 157 17.63 -3.78 -14.11
N ASP A 158 18.19 -2.73 -14.71
CA ASP A 158 19.61 -2.66 -15.05
C ASP A 158 20.51 -2.32 -13.84
N HIS A 159 19.92 -1.86 -12.72
CA HIS A 159 20.62 -1.44 -11.49
C HIS A 159 20.08 -2.17 -10.25
N PRO A 160 20.09 -3.51 -10.22
CA PRO A 160 19.52 -4.30 -9.13
C PRO A 160 20.07 -4.01 -7.74
N ASP A 161 21.37 -3.70 -7.65
CA ASP A 161 22.06 -3.45 -6.38
C ASP A 161 21.68 -2.08 -5.79
N ASP A 162 21.04 -1.22 -6.57
CA ASP A 162 20.70 0.13 -6.13
C ASP A 162 19.52 0.14 -5.16
N TYR A 163 18.64 -0.86 -5.23
CA TYR A 163 17.41 -0.92 -4.43
C TYR A 163 17.17 -2.25 -3.70
N ARG A 164 18.15 -3.15 -3.66
CA ARG A 164 18.10 -4.40 -2.87
C ARG A 164 18.78 -4.24 -1.52
#